data_AF-A0A971U3B8-F1
#
_entry.id   AF-A0A971U3B8-F1
#
_cell.length_a   1.000
_cell.length_b   1.000
_cell.length_c   1.000
_cell.angle_alpha   90.00
_cell.angle_beta   90.00
_cell.angle_gamma   90.00
#
_symmetry.space_group_name_H-M   'P 1'
#
loop_
_entity.id
_entity.type
_entity.pdbx_description
1 polymer ?
#
loop_
_entity_poly.entity_id
_entity_poly.type
_entity_poly.pdbx_seq_one_letter_code
_entity_poly.pdbx_strand_id
1 'polypeptide(L)'
;MNLLIPLFSPATGTWGGLTRAVAVAHAAEAAGHRVAFCASGYLASNLRQRGYRVYPMPAPTLFGLPRWCAVIVARVIARMAQTRWLGRLLGSIWGVLFFSGAIAPRYLERLVAAELRAARDYGAEAVFTDLDPGAFIIARSLGLPIATAYATPMASNSHSWAWHRTQRAVAPLLAHCGLPPLDPDALFFGPDVLKLVPSIPELDGADANGDDIRYVGPLLGAIEPSPAEAFQPEPGQRYVFCYMGSGSVSPSALRRVLPAVFADSDLTCIVAGRAVGRPHQHGNVRYCTFVDVRVLLP
;
A
#
# COMPACT_ATOMS: atom_id res chain seq x y z
N MET A 1 22.62 -7.98 -8.20
CA MET A 1 21.44 -8.46 -8.94
C MET A 1 20.62 -7.30 -9.46
N ASN A 2 19.77 -7.54 -10.45
CA ASN A 2 18.75 -6.65 -10.99
C ASN A 2 17.40 -6.96 -10.32
N LEU A 3 16.99 -6.11 -9.37
CA LEU A 3 15.71 -6.22 -8.66
C LEU A 3 14.64 -5.41 -9.39
N LEU A 4 13.58 -6.10 -9.85
CA LEU A 4 12.39 -5.43 -10.38
C LEU A 4 11.36 -5.25 -9.28
N ILE A 5 10.79 -4.05 -9.18
CA ILE A 5 9.76 -3.71 -8.20
C ILE A 5 8.47 -3.26 -8.89
N PRO A 6 7.56 -4.19 -9.26
CA PRO A 6 6.23 -3.82 -9.66
C PRO A 6 5.40 -3.33 -8.46
N LEU A 7 4.84 -2.14 -8.61
CA LEU A 7 4.12 -1.44 -7.56
C LEU A 7 2.62 -1.42 -7.84
N PHE A 8 1.85 -1.95 -6.88
CA PHE A 8 0.40 -1.80 -6.88
C PHE A 8 0.04 -0.30 -6.89
N SER A 9 -0.53 0.15 -8.01
CA SER A 9 -0.75 1.56 -8.31
C SER A 9 -2.25 1.90 -8.38
N PRO A 10 -3.02 1.81 -7.28
CA PRO A 10 -4.45 2.08 -7.31
C PRO A 10 -4.74 3.53 -7.69
N ALA A 11 -5.89 3.77 -8.34
CA ALA A 11 -6.31 5.12 -8.74
C ALA A 11 -6.44 6.11 -7.56
N THR A 12 -6.64 5.60 -6.34
CA THR A 12 -6.75 6.40 -5.11
C THR A 12 -5.39 6.88 -4.58
N GLY A 13 -4.28 6.27 -5.02
CA GLY A 13 -2.92 6.60 -4.60
C GLY A 13 -2.65 6.30 -3.12
N THR A 14 -1.99 5.18 -2.83
CA THR A 14 -1.58 4.82 -1.46
C THR A 14 -0.10 5.14 -1.25
N TRP A 15 0.21 5.97 -0.26
CA TRP A 15 1.60 6.30 0.07
C TRP A 15 2.33 5.13 0.74
N GLY A 16 1.62 4.32 1.55
CA GLY A 16 2.23 3.23 2.30
C GLY A 16 2.92 2.20 1.42
N GLY A 17 2.36 1.88 0.24
CA GLY A 17 3.00 0.94 -0.67
C GLY A 17 4.29 1.48 -1.28
N LEU A 18 4.24 2.74 -1.71
CA LEU A 18 5.40 3.44 -2.23
C LEU A 18 6.51 3.59 -1.17
N THR A 19 6.16 3.93 0.07
CA THR A 19 7.17 4.16 1.12
C THR A 19 7.97 2.90 1.42
N ARG A 20 7.30 1.75 1.49
CA ARG A 20 7.95 0.45 1.73
C ARG A 20 8.79 0.02 0.54
N ALA A 21 8.26 0.15 -0.68
CA ALA A 21 9.00 -0.21 -1.89
C ALA A 21 10.26 0.65 -2.09
N VAL A 22 10.19 1.95 -1.76
CA VAL A 22 11.37 2.83 -1.77
C VAL A 22 12.37 2.43 -0.69
N ALA A 23 11.93 2.04 0.51
CA ALA A 23 12.83 1.53 1.55
C ALA A 23 13.61 0.29 1.09
N VAL A 24 12.91 -0.67 0.47
CA VAL A 24 13.52 -1.88 -0.08
C VAL A 24 14.47 -1.55 -1.22
N ALA A 25 14.10 -0.61 -2.10
CA ALA A 25 14.98 -0.16 -3.18
C ALA A 25 16.29 0.43 -2.65
N HIS A 26 16.22 1.34 -1.66
CA HIS A 26 17.42 1.91 -1.05
C HIS A 26 18.30 0.84 -0.38
N ALA A 27 17.70 -0.12 0.33
CA ALA A 27 18.45 -1.21 0.95
C ALA A 27 19.14 -2.09 -0.12
N ALA A 28 18.45 -2.39 -1.23
CA ALA A 28 19.02 -3.15 -2.33
C ALA A 28 20.16 -2.39 -3.03
N GLU A 29 20.01 -1.10 -3.29
CA GLU A 29 21.06 -0.25 -3.87
C GLU A 29 22.27 -0.13 -2.95
N ALA A 30 22.06 0.03 -1.64
CA ALA A 30 23.13 0.04 -0.64
C ALA A 30 23.90 -1.30 -0.60
N ALA A 31 23.24 -2.41 -0.92
CA ALA A 31 23.86 -3.73 -1.07
C ALA A 31 24.52 -3.94 -2.46
N GLY A 32 24.62 -2.90 -3.29
CA GLY A 32 25.22 -2.97 -4.63
C GLY A 32 24.33 -3.61 -5.69
N HIS A 33 23.02 -3.68 -5.47
CA HIS A 33 22.07 -4.16 -6.47
C HIS A 33 21.53 -3.00 -7.31
N ARG A 34 21.02 -3.33 -8.50
CA ARG A 34 20.35 -2.38 -9.37
C ARG A 34 18.85 -2.53 -9.20
N VAL A 35 18.13 -1.42 -9.17
CA VAL A 35 16.67 -1.41 -9.00
C VAL A 35 15.98 -0.76 -10.19
N ALA A 36 14.88 -1.34 -10.63
CA ALA A 36 13.91 -0.70 -11.52
C ALA A 36 12.49 -0.94 -11.01
N PHE A 37 11.60 -0.01 -11.29
CA PHE A 37 10.20 -0.08 -10.89
C PHE A 37 9.29 -0.30 -12.09
N CYS A 38 8.16 -0.97 -11.85
CA CYS A 38 7.00 -0.88 -12.72
C CYS A 38 5.91 -0.11 -11.97
N ALA A 39 5.40 0.98 -12.53
CA ALA A 39 4.41 1.82 -11.87
C ALA A 39 3.52 2.57 -12.87
N SER A 40 2.41 3.11 -12.40
CA SER A 40 1.54 3.98 -13.20
C SER A 40 1.16 5.27 -12.47
N GLY A 41 0.66 6.25 -13.23
CA GLY A 41 0.12 7.51 -12.70
C GLY A 41 1.10 8.29 -11.83
N TYR A 42 0.61 8.83 -10.72
CA TYR A 42 1.39 9.66 -9.80
C TYR A 42 2.60 8.93 -9.20
N LEU A 43 2.46 7.63 -8.87
CA LEU A 43 3.56 6.84 -8.31
C LEU A 43 4.74 6.77 -9.28
N ALA A 44 4.46 6.52 -10.57
CA ALA A 44 5.49 6.50 -11.61
C ALA A 44 6.24 7.84 -11.73
N SER A 45 5.51 8.96 -11.71
CA SER A 45 6.13 10.29 -11.75
C SER A 45 7.02 10.53 -10.51
N ASN A 46 6.55 10.14 -9.33
CA ASN A 46 7.25 10.35 -8.08
C ASN A 46 8.51 9.48 -7.96
N LEU A 47 8.51 8.27 -8.52
CA LEU A 47 9.70 7.41 -8.61
C LEU A 47 10.73 7.94 -9.61
N ARG A 48 10.30 8.44 -10.78
CA ARG A 48 11.20 9.07 -11.76
C ARG A 48 11.88 10.31 -11.20
N GLN A 49 11.16 11.12 -10.43
CA GLN A 49 11.73 12.29 -9.75
C GLN A 49 12.83 11.92 -8.75
N ARG A 50 12.83 10.69 -8.21
CA ARG A 50 13.90 10.15 -7.36
C ARG A 50 15.04 9.50 -8.15
N GLY A 51 15.02 9.58 -9.49
CA GLY A 51 16.08 9.04 -10.35
C GLY A 51 15.94 7.56 -10.70
N TYR A 52 14.89 6.88 -10.25
CA TYR A 52 14.69 5.47 -10.58
C TYR A 52 14.30 5.25 -12.04
N ARG A 53 14.74 4.13 -12.62
CA ARG A 53 14.21 3.62 -13.90
C ARG A 53 12.80 3.10 -13.66
N VAL A 54 11.82 3.64 -14.40
CA VAL A 54 10.40 3.27 -14.25
C VAL A 54 9.78 2.81 -15.56
N TYR A 55 9.45 1.53 -15.62
CA TYR A 55 8.66 0.93 -16.69
C TYR A 55 7.17 1.27 -16.52
N PRO A 56 6.49 1.75 -17.58
CA PRO A 56 5.10 2.13 -17.49
C PRO A 56 4.18 0.91 -17.42
N MET A 57 3.19 0.97 -16.53
CA MET A 57 2.12 -0.01 -16.42
C MET A 57 0.75 0.62 -16.74
N PRO A 58 -0.26 -0.19 -17.13
CA PRO A 58 -1.62 0.32 -17.20
C PRO A 58 -2.07 0.85 -15.83
N ALA A 59 -2.76 1.98 -15.82
CA ALA A 59 -3.39 2.51 -14.60
C ALA A 59 -4.72 1.80 -14.36
N PRO A 60 -4.96 1.23 -13.17
CA PRO A 60 -6.24 0.63 -12.84
C PRO A 60 -7.29 1.73 -12.72
N THR A 61 -8.53 1.34 -12.97
CA THR A 61 -9.71 2.17 -12.71
C THR A 61 -10.57 1.47 -11.68
N LEU A 62 -11.32 2.25 -10.90
CA LEU A 62 -12.19 1.70 -9.88
C LEU A 62 -13.13 0.63 -10.48
N PHE A 63 -13.11 -0.58 -9.92
CA PHE A 63 -13.79 -1.78 -10.44
C PHE A 63 -13.47 -2.15 -11.90
N GLY A 64 -12.39 -1.64 -12.49
CA GLY A 64 -12.06 -1.82 -13.91
C GLY A 64 -12.97 -1.07 -14.88
N LEU A 65 -13.77 -0.11 -14.40
CA LEU A 65 -14.71 0.64 -15.22
C LEU A 65 -14.02 1.61 -16.18
N PRO A 66 -14.66 2.02 -17.30
CA PRO A 66 -14.18 3.14 -18.10
C PRO A 66 -13.96 4.38 -17.22
N ARG A 67 -12.93 5.19 -17.52
CA ARG A 67 -12.52 6.34 -16.67
C ARG A 67 -13.67 7.27 -16.31
N TRP A 68 -14.56 7.58 -17.25
CA TRP A 68 -15.70 8.46 -17.02
C TRP A 68 -16.69 7.86 -16.02
N CYS A 69 -16.98 6.56 -16.10
CA CYS A 69 -17.80 5.85 -15.10
C CYS A 69 -17.10 5.81 -13.75
N ALA A 70 -15.80 5.51 -13.73
CA ALA A 70 -15.01 5.43 -12.51
C ALA A 70 -15.03 6.75 -11.73
N VAL A 71 -14.99 7.90 -12.42
CA VAL A 71 -15.12 9.23 -11.79
C VAL A 71 -16.49 9.43 -11.16
N ILE A 72 -17.56 9.00 -11.83
CA ILE A 72 -18.93 9.09 -11.30
C ILE A 72 -19.06 8.21 -10.04
N VAL A 73 -18.65 6.95 -10.14
CA VAL A 73 -18.71 5.99 -9.03
C VAL A 73 -17.83 6.44 -7.86
N ALA A 74 -16.64 6.98 -8.12
CA ALA A 74 -15.78 7.54 -7.07
C ALA A 74 -16.43 8.70 -6.33
N ARG A 75 -17.17 9.59 -7.03
CA ARG A 75 -17.93 10.67 -6.38
C ARG A 75 -19.06 10.14 -5.51
N VAL A 76 -19.76 9.11 -5.98
CA VAL A 76 -20.83 8.46 -5.20
C VAL A 76 -20.24 7.78 -3.95
N ILE A 77 -19.17 7.01 -4.11
CA ILE A 77 -18.47 6.34 -3.01
C ILE A 77 -17.89 7.35 -2.02
N ALA A 78 -17.28 8.44 -2.47
CA ALA A 78 -16.76 9.48 -1.57
C ALA A 78 -17.87 10.15 -0.75
N ARG A 79 -19.07 10.31 -1.32
CA ARG A 79 -20.26 10.78 -0.58
C ARG A 79 -20.77 9.72 0.42
N MET A 80 -20.70 8.44 0.05
CA MET A 80 -21.13 7.31 0.89
C MET A 80 -20.06 6.81 1.88
N ALA A 81 -18.81 7.28 1.76
CA ALA A 81 -17.68 6.93 2.62
C ALA A 81 -17.87 7.36 4.09
N GLN A 82 -18.96 8.06 4.39
CA GLN A 82 -19.46 8.31 5.74
C GLN A 82 -20.13 7.08 6.38
N THR A 83 -20.32 5.98 5.64
CA THR A 83 -20.93 4.75 6.14
C THR A 83 -19.89 3.70 6.52
N ARG A 84 -20.11 3.07 7.68
CA ARG A 84 -19.29 2.01 8.31
C ARG A 84 -19.00 0.79 7.40
N TRP A 85 -19.66 0.71 6.25
CA TRP A 85 -19.63 -0.39 5.28
C TRP A 85 -18.32 -0.43 4.45
N LEU A 86 -17.79 0.72 4.03
CA LEU A 86 -16.55 0.77 3.23
C LEU A 86 -15.31 0.30 4.00
N GLY A 87 -15.23 0.58 5.31
CA GLY A 87 -14.13 0.13 6.16
C GLY A 87 -14.06 -1.40 6.32
N ARG A 88 -15.21 -2.09 6.37
CA ARG A 88 -15.25 -3.57 6.44
C ARG A 88 -14.88 -4.21 5.10
N LEU A 89 -15.28 -3.61 3.99
CA LEU A 89 -14.99 -4.10 2.63
C LEU A 89 -13.52 -3.91 2.22
N LEU A 90 -12.86 -2.88 2.75
CA LEU A 90 -11.42 -2.66 2.59
C LEU A 90 -10.59 -3.37 3.67
N GLY A 91 -11.24 -4.13 4.57
CA GLY A 91 -10.59 -4.84 5.68
C GLY A 91 -9.80 -6.08 5.27
N SER A 92 -9.76 -6.42 3.97
CA SER A 92 -8.94 -7.50 3.42
C SER A 92 -8.25 -7.05 2.14
N ILE A 93 -7.10 -7.66 1.83
CA ILE A 93 -6.39 -7.41 0.58
C ILE A 93 -7.24 -7.78 -0.64
N TRP A 94 -8.04 -8.85 -0.55
CA TRP A 94 -8.92 -9.30 -1.62
C TRP A 94 -9.96 -8.25 -1.98
N GLY A 95 -10.55 -7.60 -0.97
CA GLY A 95 -11.41 -6.45 -1.17
C GLY A 95 -10.69 -5.32 -1.89
N VAL A 96 -9.51 -4.92 -1.40
CA VAL A 96 -8.70 -3.85 -2.00
C VAL A 96 -8.38 -4.12 -3.48
N LEU A 97 -7.96 -5.34 -3.83
CA LEU A 97 -7.67 -5.72 -5.21
C LEU A 97 -8.93 -5.69 -6.10
N PHE A 98 -10.09 -6.12 -5.57
CA PHE A 98 -11.35 -6.04 -6.29
C PHE A 98 -11.80 -4.60 -6.52
N PHE A 99 -11.89 -3.78 -5.46
CA PHE A 99 -12.39 -2.41 -5.53
C PHE A 99 -11.48 -1.51 -6.39
N SER A 100 -10.17 -1.69 -6.28
CA SER A 100 -9.21 -0.95 -7.10
C SER A 100 -9.27 -1.31 -8.59
N GLY A 101 -9.92 -2.42 -8.96
CA GLY A 101 -9.95 -2.94 -10.32
C GLY A 101 -8.69 -3.73 -10.71
N ALA A 102 -7.81 -4.04 -9.75
CA ALA A 102 -6.56 -4.76 -9.99
C ALA A 102 -6.78 -6.17 -10.57
N ILE A 103 -7.92 -6.78 -10.24
CA ILE A 103 -8.31 -8.10 -10.75
C ILE A 103 -9.35 -8.04 -11.89
N ALA A 104 -9.58 -6.87 -12.50
CA ALA A 104 -10.41 -6.82 -13.70
C ALA A 104 -9.69 -7.58 -14.84
N PRO A 105 -10.31 -8.57 -15.50
CA PRO A 105 -9.58 -9.51 -16.37
C PRO A 105 -8.71 -8.83 -17.45
N ARG A 106 -9.28 -7.87 -18.18
CA ARG A 106 -8.54 -7.11 -19.22
C ARG A 106 -7.44 -6.23 -18.65
N TYR A 107 -7.61 -5.75 -17.41
CA TYR A 107 -6.57 -4.95 -16.75
C TYR A 107 -5.42 -5.86 -16.33
N LEU A 108 -5.73 -6.96 -15.63
CA LEU A 108 -4.75 -7.90 -15.11
C LEU A 108 -3.92 -8.54 -16.23
N GLU A 109 -4.54 -8.92 -17.34
CA GLU A 109 -3.84 -9.42 -18.54
C GLU A 109 -2.84 -8.39 -19.08
N ARG A 110 -3.25 -7.13 -19.21
CA ARG A 110 -2.38 -6.03 -19.67
C ARG A 110 -1.28 -5.69 -18.68
N LEU A 111 -1.56 -5.82 -17.38
CA LEU A 111 -0.61 -5.62 -16.30
C LEU A 111 0.50 -6.68 -16.39
N VAL A 112 0.13 -7.96 -16.36
CA VAL A 112 1.06 -9.09 -16.49
C VAL A 112 1.89 -8.97 -17.77
N ALA A 113 1.28 -8.65 -18.91
CA ALA A 113 2.01 -8.48 -20.16
C ALA A 113 3.01 -7.30 -20.12
N ALA A 114 2.66 -6.18 -19.46
CA ALA A 114 3.57 -5.05 -19.30
C ALA A 114 4.74 -5.37 -18.38
N GLU A 115 4.48 -6.06 -17.27
CA GLU A 115 5.50 -6.44 -16.32
C GLU A 115 6.43 -7.54 -16.84
N LEU A 116 5.91 -8.52 -17.59
CA LEU A 116 6.74 -9.51 -18.27
C LEU A 116 7.72 -8.86 -19.25
N ARG A 117 7.27 -7.86 -20.01
CA ARG A 117 8.16 -7.07 -20.88
C ARG A 117 9.21 -6.33 -20.05
N ALA A 118 8.79 -5.64 -18.98
CA ALA A 118 9.72 -4.94 -18.10
C ALA A 118 10.77 -5.86 -17.49
N ALA A 119 10.36 -7.04 -16.99
CA ALA A 119 11.26 -8.04 -16.41
C ALA A 119 12.30 -8.53 -17.42
N ARG A 120 11.87 -8.84 -18.65
CA ARG A 120 12.77 -9.27 -19.73
C ARG A 120 13.72 -8.15 -20.18
N ASP A 121 13.17 -6.97 -20.47
CA ASP A 121 13.96 -5.81 -20.94
C ASP A 121 14.97 -5.33 -19.89
N TYR A 122 14.63 -5.49 -18.60
CA TYR A 122 15.51 -5.13 -17.50
C TYR A 122 16.56 -6.21 -17.22
N GLY A 123 16.29 -7.46 -17.61
CA GLY A 123 17.05 -8.62 -17.16
C GLY A 123 16.88 -8.83 -15.66
N ALA A 124 15.64 -8.85 -15.18
CA ALA A 124 15.32 -9.03 -13.77
C ALA A 124 15.78 -10.41 -13.28
N GLU A 125 16.45 -10.43 -12.12
CA GLU A 125 16.94 -11.64 -11.46
C GLU A 125 16.14 -11.97 -10.19
N ALA A 126 15.40 -10.99 -9.67
CA ALA A 126 14.49 -11.13 -8.55
C ALA A 126 13.35 -10.11 -8.67
N VAL A 127 12.24 -10.40 -8.00
CA VAL A 127 11.08 -9.50 -7.93
C VAL A 127 10.79 -9.17 -6.46
N PHE A 128 10.53 -7.89 -6.18
CA PHE A 128 9.89 -7.47 -4.93
C PHE A 128 8.57 -6.79 -5.26
N THR A 129 7.53 -7.01 -4.47
CA THR A 129 6.24 -6.32 -4.66
C THR A 129 5.61 -5.90 -3.35
N ASP A 130 4.73 -4.91 -3.43
CA ASP A 130 3.80 -4.57 -2.37
C ASP A 130 2.38 -4.83 -2.87
N LEU A 131 2.07 -6.12 -3.00
CA LEU A 131 0.77 -6.66 -3.39
C LEU A 131 0.31 -6.33 -4.81
N ASP A 132 1.25 -6.12 -5.73
CA ASP A 132 0.90 -6.13 -7.15
C ASP A 132 0.57 -7.58 -7.60
N PRO A 133 -0.65 -7.86 -8.11
CA PRO A 133 -1.05 -9.21 -8.49
C PRO A 133 -0.28 -9.74 -9.71
N GLY A 134 0.18 -8.86 -10.61
CA GLY A 134 0.95 -9.25 -11.79
C GLY A 134 2.34 -9.79 -11.38
N ALA A 135 2.97 -9.15 -10.39
CA ALA A 135 4.30 -9.54 -9.89
C ALA A 135 4.39 -11.01 -9.47
N PHE A 136 3.37 -11.55 -8.79
CA PHE A 136 3.32 -12.95 -8.38
C PHE A 136 3.22 -13.93 -9.55
N ILE A 137 2.54 -13.52 -10.63
CA ILE A 137 2.38 -14.31 -11.85
C ILE A 137 3.67 -14.28 -12.66
N ILE A 138 4.27 -13.10 -12.87
CA ILE A 138 5.50 -12.99 -13.67
C ILE A 138 6.66 -13.70 -13.00
N ALA A 139 6.77 -13.63 -11.66
CA ALA A 139 7.86 -14.27 -10.93
C ALA A 139 7.85 -15.78 -11.18
N ARG A 140 6.68 -16.42 -11.04
CA ARG A 140 6.53 -17.85 -11.31
C ARG A 140 6.70 -18.20 -12.78
N SER A 141 6.14 -17.39 -13.69
CA SER A 141 6.26 -17.62 -15.13
C SER A 141 7.71 -17.56 -15.61
N LEU A 142 8.56 -16.76 -14.95
CA LEU A 142 9.97 -16.60 -15.29
C LEU A 142 10.92 -17.40 -14.38
N GLY A 143 10.40 -18.12 -13.37
CA GLY A 143 11.21 -18.83 -12.38
C GLY A 143 12.07 -17.90 -11.51
N LEU A 144 11.62 -16.66 -11.28
CA LEU A 144 12.33 -15.67 -10.47
C LEU A 144 11.95 -15.78 -9.00
N PRO A 145 12.91 -15.63 -8.07
CA PRO A 145 12.60 -15.48 -6.65
C PRO A 145 11.78 -14.21 -6.42
N ILE A 146 10.80 -14.31 -5.52
CA ILE A 146 9.90 -13.19 -5.19
C ILE A 146 9.84 -12.95 -3.69
N ALA A 147 9.89 -11.67 -3.32
CA ALA A 147 9.59 -11.19 -1.99
C ALA A 147 8.40 -10.21 -2.00
N THR A 148 7.64 -10.16 -0.91
CA THR A 148 6.53 -9.20 -0.75
C THR A 148 6.54 -8.58 0.63
N ALA A 149 6.10 -7.31 0.72
CA ALA A 149 5.66 -6.78 2.00
C ALA A 149 4.46 -7.60 2.50
N TYR A 150 4.46 -7.97 3.78
CA TYR A 150 3.46 -8.84 4.38
C TYR A 150 3.04 -8.35 5.77
N ALA A 151 1.80 -8.66 6.15
CA ALA A 151 1.30 -8.56 7.52
C ALA A 151 0.23 -9.64 7.68
N THR A 152 0.14 -10.30 8.84
CA THR A 152 -0.87 -11.38 9.04
C THR A 152 -2.30 -10.99 8.70
N PRO A 153 -2.79 -9.74 8.93
CA PRO A 153 -4.15 -9.38 8.57
C PRO A 153 -4.39 -9.40 7.06
N MET A 154 -3.35 -9.36 6.23
CA MET A 154 -3.48 -9.43 4.77
C MET A 154 -3.90 -10.82 4.30
N ALA A 155 -3.48 -11.88 4.99
CA ALA A 155 -3.90 -13.26 4.71
C ALA A 155 -5.29 -13.59 5.32
N SER A 156 -5.97 -12.62 5.92
CA SER A 156 -7.33 -12.81 6.42
C SER A 156 -8.36 -12.85 5.28
N ASN A 157 -9.54 -13.40 5.59
CA ASN A 157 -10.69 -13.44 4.68
C ASN A 157 -10.46 -14.28 3.40
N SER A 158 -9.65 -15.33 3.49
CA SER A 158 -9.63 -16.43 2.52
C SER A 158 -11.04 -17.01 2.32
N HIS A 159 -11.33 -17.48 1.10
CA HIS A 159 -12.66 -17.97 0.69
C HIS A 159 -13.80 -16.96 0.78
N SER A 160 -13.51 -15.67 1.00
CA SER A 160 -14.51 -14.62 0.87
C SER A 160 -14.96 -14.45 -0.59
N TRP A 161 -16.06 -13.71 -0.80
CA TRP A 161 -16.53 -13.41 -2.14
C TRP A 161 -15.45 -12.72 -3.01
N ALA A 162 -14.69 -11.77 -2.45
CA ALA A 162 -13.62 -11.07 -3.17
C ALA A 162 -12.43 -11.98 -3.47
N TRP A 163 -12.14 -12.93 -2.58
CA TRP A 163 -11.15 -13.99 -2.80
C TRP A 163 -11.54 -14.87 -3.99
N HIS A 164 -12.79 -15.34 -4.07
CA HIS A 164 -13.27 -16.12 -5.22
C HIS A 164 -13.27 -15.32 -6.54
N ARG A 165 -13.51 -14.01 -6.48
CA ARG A 165 -13.36 -13.13 -7.64
C ARG A 165 -11.90 -13.04 -8.09
N THR A 166 -10.96 -12.97 -7.14
CA THR A 166 -9.52 -13.01 -7.40
C THR A 166 -9.14 -14.32 -8.07
N GLN A 167 -9.55 -15.47 -7.51
CA GLN A 167 -9.30 -16.80 -8.06
C GLN A 167 -9.77 -16.92 -9.52
N ARG A 168 -11.00 -16.49 -9.82
CA ARG A 168 -11.56 -16.51 -11.18
C ARG A 168 -10.81 -15.60 -12.16
N ALA A 169 -10.23 -14.50 -11.67
CA ALA A 169 -9.47 -13.56 -12.49
C ALA A 169 -8.06 -14.08 -12.80
N VAL A 170 -7.40 -14.72 -11.83
CA VAL A 170 -6.01 -15.20 -11.99
C VAL A 170 -5.93 -16.54 -12.74
N ALA A 171 -6.91 -17.43 -12.58
CA ALA A 171 -6.83 -18.79 -13.13
C ALA A 171 -6.60 -18.85 -14.66
N PRO A 172 -7.27 -18.04 -15.51
CA PRO A 172 -7.00 -18.03 -16.95
C PRO A 172 -5.58 -17.57 -17.28
N LEU A 173 -5.01 -16.67 -16.48
CA LEU A 173 -3.65 -16.15 -16.70
C LEU A 173 -2.58 -17.15 -16.27
N LEU A 174 -2.81 -17.88 -15.17
CA LEU A 174 -1.95 -18.99 -14.77
C LEU A 174 -1.90 -20.05 -15.89
N ALA A 175 -3.07 -20.44 -16.41
CA ALA A 175 -3.15 -21.38 -17.52
C ALA A 175 -2.44 -20.86 -18.79
N HIS A 176 -2.64 -19.59 -19.14
CA HIS A 176 -1.97 -18.96 -20.29
C HIS A 176 -0.44 -18.93 -20.14
N CYS A 177 0.05 -18.80 -18.90
CA CYS A 177 1.48 -18.82 -18.58
C CYS A 177 2.05 -20.23 -18.40
N GLY A 178 1.24 -21.29 -18.60
CA GLY A 178 1.67 -22.68 -18.38
C GLY A 178 1.93 -23.03 -16.91
N LEU A 179 1.38 -22.25 -15.97
CA LEU A 179 1.53 -22.46 -14.54
C LEU A 179 0.43 -23.40 -14.00
N PRO A 180 0.72 -24.18 -12.95
CA PRO A 180 -0.30 -24.99 -12.29
C PRO A 180 -1.42 -24.12 -11.72
N PRO A 181 -2.64 -24.66 -11.56
CA PRO A 181 -3.71 -23.95 -10.89
C PRO A 181 -3.31 -23.69 -9.44
N LEU A 182 -3.29 -22.42 -9.06
CA LEU A 182 -3.07 -21.97 -7.69
C LEU A 182 -4.29 -21.18 -7.22
N ASP A 183 -4.66 -21.37 -5.97
CA ASP A 183 -5.58 -20.43 -5.32
C ASP A 183 -4.86 -19.12 -4.96
N PRO A 184 -5.61 -18.04 -4.68
CA PRO A 184 -5.01 -16.75 -4.32
C PRO A 184 -4.06 -16.80 -3.12
N ASP A 185 -4.30 -17.66 -2.12
CA ASP A 185 -3.44 -17.69 -0.93
C ASP A 185 -2.10 -18.33 -1.27
N ALA A 186 -2.11 -19.45 -2.01
CA ALA A 186 -0.90 -20.09 -2.52
C ALA A 186 -0.13 -19.17 -3.48
N LEU A 187 -0.83 -18.41 -4.33
CA LEU A 187 -0.20 -17.49 -5.28
C LEU A 187 0.49 -16.31 -4.58
N PHE A 188 -0.15 -15.68 -3.60
CA PHE A 188 0.35 -14.45 -2.96
C PHE A 188 1.22 -14.72 -1.73
N PHE A 189 0.91 -15.81 -1.01
CA PHE A 189 1.47 -16.12 0.30
C PHE A 189 1.98 -17.57 0.42
N GLY A 190 2.16 -18.27 -0.70
CA GLY A 190 2.77 -19.60 -0.72
C GLY A 190 4.19 -19.62 -0.15
N PRO A 191 4.73 -20.81 0.15
CA PRO A 191 6.06 -20.99 0.75
C PRO A 191 7.21 -20.55 -0.17
N ASP A 192 6.94 -20.41 -1.47
CA ASP A 192 7.89 -19.90 -2.47
C ASP A 192 7.95 -18.36 -2.51
N VAL A 193 7.15 -17.67 -1.69
CA VAL A 193 7.15 -16.21 -1.57
C VAL A 193 7.77 -15.80 -0.24
N LEU A 194 8.89 -15.08 -0.29
CA LEU A 194 9.50 -14.49 0.90
C LEU A 194 8.65 -13.32 1.42
N LYS A 195 8.15 -13.45 2.65
CA LYS A 195 7.29 -12.46 3.32
C LYS A 195 8.16 -11.58 4.21
N LEU A 196 8.34 -10.33 3.80
CA LEU A 196 9.00 -9.31 4.60
C LEU A 196 7.95 -8.62 5.47
N VAL A 197 8.02 -8.84 6.78
CA VAL A 197 7.08 -8.29 7.75
C VAL A 197 7.65 -6.98 8.31
N PRO A 198 7.10 -5.81 7.94
CA PRO A 198 7.61 -4.52 8.37
C PRO A 198 7.11 -4.17 9.79
N SER A 199 7.27 -5.10 10.72
CA SER A 199 6.73 -5.08 12.08
C SER A 199 7.66 -5.84 13.02
N ILE A 200 7.17 -6.18 14.21
CA ILE A 200 7.80 -7.06 15.19
C ILE A 200 6.88 -8.28 15.47
N PRO A 201 7.42 -9.43 15.90
CA PRO A 201 6.65 -10.63 16.18
C PRO A 201 5.47 -10.42 17.12
N GLU A 202 5.67 -9.64 18.18
CA GLU A 202 4.71 -9.36 19.24
C GLU A 202 3.47 -8.61 18.73
N LEU A 203 3.61 -7.87 17.64
CA LEU A 203 2.52 -7.06 17.07
C LEU A 203 1.82 -7.77 15.90
N ASP A 204 2.56 -8.44 15.03
CA ASP A 204 2.01 -9.03 13.81
C ASP A 204 1.56 -10.49 13.98
N GLY A 205 2.28 -11.29 14.79
CA GLY A 205 1.92 -12.68 15.08
C GLY A 205 2.13 -13.69 13.94
N ALA A 206 2.88 -13.34 12.88
CA ALA A 206 3.35 -14.31 11.91
C ALA A 206 4.39 -15.26 12.55
N ASP A 207 4.49 -16.49 12.03
CA ASP A 207 5.48 -17.44 12.54
C ASP A 207 6.90 -16.99 12.21
N ALA A 208 7.60 -16.43 13.19
CA ALA A 208 8.96 -15.94 13.04
C ALA A 208 9.98 -17.07 12.72
N ASN A 209 9.62 -18.34 12.94
CA ASN A 209 10.47 -19.48 12.62
C ASN A 209 10.23 -20.04 11.21
N GLY A 210 9.25 -19.50 10.47
CA GLY A 210 9.00 -19.91 9.09
C GLY A 210 10.16 -19.55 8.16
N ASP A 211 10.54 -20.49 7.29
CA ASP A 211 11.64 -20.29 6.33
C ASP A 211 11.37 -19.15 5.35
N ASP A 212 10.09 -18.83 5.13
CA ASP A 212 9.57 -17.84 4.21
C ASP A 212 9.12 -16.53 4.88
N ILE A 213 9.34 -16.35 6.19
CA ILE A 213 8.94 -15.15 6.95
C ILE A 213 10.16 -14.45 7.54
N ARG A 214 10.31 -13.15 7.29
CA ARG A 214 11.37 -12.33 7.89
C ARG A 214 10.80 -11.05 8.47
N TYR A 215 10.95 -10.90 9.78
CA TYR A 215 10.72 -9.62 10.46
C TYR A 215 11.88 -8.67 10.15
N VAL A 216 11.58 -7.57 9.46
CA VAL A 216 12.59 -6.61 8.99
C VAL A 216 12.53 -5.27 9.73
N GLY A 217 11.67 -5.17 10.75
CA GLY A 217 11.37 -3.91 11.39
C GLY A 217 10.68 -2.93 10.42
N PRO A 218 10.54 -1.66 10.79
CA PRO A 218 9.77 -0.72 10.01
C PRO A 218 10.47 -0.39 8.67
N LEU A 219 9.80 -0.66 7.55
CA LEU A 219 10.25 -0.28 6.20
C LEU A 219 9.98 1.22 5.94
N LEU A 220 10.74 2.07 6.64
CA LEU A 220 10.71 3.52 6.46
C LEU A 220 11.75 3.89 5.40
N GLY A 221 11.30 4.24 4.20
CA GLY A 221 12.19 4.78 3.18
C GLY A 221 12.71 6.16 3.59
N ALA A 222 13.77 6.64 2.92
CA ALA A 222 14.22 8.03 2.95
C ALA A 222 13.20 8.97 2.26
N ILE A 223 11.93 8.86 2.62
CA ILE A 223 10.93 9.88 2.34
C ILE A 223 11.10 10.87 3.46
N GLU A 224 12.14 11.71 3.32
CA GLU A 224 12.22 12.91 4.11
C GLU A 224 10.93 13.69 3.84
N PRO A 225 10.14 13.98 4.88
CA PRO A 225 9.04 14.90 4.68
C PRO A 225 9.62 16.19 4.13
N SER A 226 9.01 16.70 3.06
CA SER A 226 9.25 18.08 2.63
C SER A 226 9.19 18.95 3.89
N PRO A 227 10.10 19.93 4.07
CA PRO A 227 10.25 20.73 5.29
C PRO A 227 9.08 21.72 5.50
N ALA A 228 7.85 21.25 5.34
CA ALA A 228 6.69 21.88 5.93
C ALA A 228 6.98 21.98 7.43
N GLU A 229 6.93 23.21 7.95
CA GLU A 229 7.20 23.61 9.33
C GLU A 229 7.21 22.42 10.29
N ALA A 230 8.40 21.93 10.59
CA ALA A 230 8.56 20.77 11.45
C ALA A 230 7.88 21.10 12.78
N PHE A 231 6.79 20.40 13.08
CA PHE A 231 6.12 20.53 14.37
C PHE A 231 7.15 20.27 15.47
N GLN A 232 7.32 21.23 16.37
CA GLN A 232 8.17 21.09 17.55
C GLN A 232 7.30 20.96 18.79
N PRO A 233 7.36 19.84 19.53
CA PRO A 233 6.72 19.72 20.83
C PRO A 233 7.25 20.79 21.79
N GLU A 234 6.35 21.42 22.51
CA GLU A 234 6.67 22.40 23.54
C GLU A 234 7.18 21.67 24.80
N PRO A 235 8.25 22.15 25.44
CA PRO A 235 8.77 21.54 26.66
C PRO A 235 7.70 21.45 27.75
N GLY A 236 7.57 20.28 28.38
CA GLY A 236 6.59 20.05 29.47
C GLY A 236 5.15 19.86 28.99
N GLN A 237 4.84 20.10 27.72
CA GLN A 237 3.51 19.88 27.18
C GLN A 237 3.30 18.38 26.87
N ARG A 238 2.12 17.88 27.24
CA ARG A 238 1.70 16.51 26.95
C ARG A 238 0.82 16.49 25.71
N TYR A 239 1.08 15.54 24.83
CA TYR A 239 0.41 15.43 23.54
C TYR A 239 -0.35 14.11 23.39
N VAL A 240 -1.49 14.17 22.71
CA VAL A 240 -2.18 12.99 22.18
C VAL A 240 -2.17 13.08 20.67
N PHE A 241 -1.51 12.13 20.01
CA PHE A 241 -1.51 12.06 18.56
C PHE A 241 -2.72 11.26 18.04
N CYS A 242 -3.50 11.88 17.15
CA CYS A 242 -4.65 11.28 16.51
C CYS A 242 -4.42 11.20 15.00
N TYR A 243 -4.18 9.99 14.50
CA TYR A 243 -4.06 9.70 13.08
C TYR A 243 -5.12 8.69 12.64
N MET A 244 -6.01 9.12 11.73
CA MET A 244 -7.14 8.30 11.29
C MET A 244 -6.94 7.68 9.90
N GLY A 245 -5.76 7.85 9.31
CA GLY A 245 -5.43 7.32 7.98
C GLY A 245 -6.49 7.67 6.94
N SER A 246 -6.76 6.72 6.04
CA SER A 246 -7.90 6.76 5.11
C SER A 246 -9.13 6.02 5.68
N GLY A 247 -9.27 5.96 7.01
CA GLY A 247 -10.17 5.06 7.72
C GLY A 247 -11.62 5.51 7.84
N SER A 248 -12.34 4.79 8.69
CA SER A 248 -13.81 4.80 8.87
C SER A 248 -14.37 6.02 9.62
N VAL A 249 -13.52 6.88 10.18
CA VAL A 249 -13.94 8.06 10.96
C VAL A 249 -13.84 9.30 10.10
N SER A 250 -14.96 10.02 9.93
CA SER A 250 -14.97 11.21 9.09
C SER A 250 -14.21 12.38 9.72
N PRO A 251 -13.56 13.25 8.92
CA PRO A 251 -12.95 14.48 9.42
C PRO A 251 -13.94 15.39 10.17
N SER A 252 -15.21 15.39 9.77
CA SER A 252 -16.27 16.14 10.45
C SER A 252 -16.57 15.59 11.85
N ALA A 253 -16.54 14.27 12.04
CA ALA A 253 -16.71 13.65 13.35
C ALA A 253 -15.55 14.04 14.28
N LEU A 254 -14.31 14.01 13.79
CA LEU A 254 -13.13 14.45 14.56
C LEU A 254 -13.25 15.92 14.97
N ARG A 255 -13.58 16.80 14.02
CA ARG A 255 -13.74 18.25 14.27
C ARG A 255 -14.84 18.59 15.28
N ARG A 256 -15.87 17.74 15.38
CA ARG A 256 -16.95 17.92 16.35
C ARG A 256 -16.59 17.35 17.72
N VAL A 257 -16.00 16.15 17.76
CA VAL A 257 -15.82 15.39 19.01
C VAL A 257 -14.55 15.78 19.75
N LEU A 258 -13.41 15.89 19.05
CA LEU A 258 -12.13 16.11 19.71
C LEU A 258 -12.08 17.42 20.51
N PRO A 259 -12.57 18.58 20.00
CA PRO A 259 -12.55 19.81 20.80
C PRO A 259 -13.33 19.70 22.11
N ALA A 260 -14.45 18.96 22.11
CA ALA A 260 -15.23 18.72 23.32
C ALA A 260 -14.51 17.79 24.31
N VAL A 261 -13.83 16.76 23.80
CA VAL A 261 -13.05 15.81 24.63
C VAL A 261 -11.85 16.49 25.31
N PHE A 262 -11.22 17.44 24.63
CA PHE A 262 -10.00 18.10 25.11
C PHE A 262 -10.24 19.51 25.69
N ALA A 263 -11.48 19.98 25.83
CA ALA A 263 -11.81 21.35 26.25
C ALA A 263 -11.18 21.72 27.60
N ASP A 264 -11.27 20.82 28.57
CA ASP A 264 -10.77 21.01 29.95
C ASP A 264 -9.55 20.13 30.26
N SER A 265 -8.85 19.65 29.23
CA SER A 265 -7.67 18.81 29.38
C SER A 265 -6.38 19.63 29.39
N ASP A 266 -5.40 19.21 30.18
CA ASP A 266 -4.00 19.66 30.10
C ASP A 266 -3.26 19.12 28.86
N LEU A 267 -3.89 18.19 28.13
CA LEU A 267 -3.34 17.55 26.93
C LEU A 267 -3.66 18.36 25.68
N THR A 268 -2.68 18.46 24.78
CA THR A 268 -2.90 18.97 23.43
C THR A 268 -3.09 17.80 22.46
N CYS A 269 -4.22 17.74 21.76
CA CYS A 269 -4.45 16.74 20.73
C CYS A 269 -3.91 17.22 19.37
N ILE A 270 -3.03 16.43 18.75
CA ILE A 270 -2.53 16.68 17.40
C ILE A 270 -3.23 15.75 16.41
N VAL A 271 -3.96 16.33 15.46
CA VAL A 271 -4.64 15.58 14.39
C VAL A 271 -3.88 15.78 13.09
N ALA A 272 -3.25 14.74 12.56
CA ALA A 272 -2.51 14.82 11.30
C ALA A 272 -3.16 14.02 10.18
N GLY A 273 -3.17 14.58 8.96
CA GLY A 273 -3.53 13.84 7.75
C GLY A 273 -3.95 14.73 6.59
N ARG A 274 -3.92 14.16 5.37
CA ARG A 274 -4.31 14.88 4.13
C ARG A 274 -5.69 15.52 4.18
N ALA A 275 -6.63 14.95 4.93
CA ALA A 275 -7.99 15.46 5.05
C ALA A 275 -8.11 16.78 5.84
N VAL A 276 -7.06 17.18 6.56
CA VAL A 276 -7.04 18.45 7.31
C VAL A 276 -7.06 19.66 6.36
N GLY A 277 -6.41 19.55 5.19
CA GLY A 277 -6.36 20.61 4.18
C GLY A 277 -5.43 21.75 4.58
N ARG A 278 -5.82 22.59 5.55
CA ARG A 278 -5.01 23.68 6.09
C ARG A 278 -4.79 23.53 7.60
N PRO A 279 -3.57 23.79 8.11
CA PRO A 279 -3.34 23.81 9.55
C PRO A 279 -4.24 24.82 10.25
N HIS A 280 -4.81 24.43 11.39
CA HIS A 280 -5.63 25.29 12.25
C HIS A 280 -5.75 24.70 13.66
N GLN A 281 -6.19 25.49 14.63
CA GLN A 281 -6.41 25.05 16.01
C GLN A 281 -7.85 25.33 16.45
N HIS A 282 -8.40 24.44 17.27
CA HIS A 282 -9.68 24.62 17.94
C HIS A 282 -9.56 24.14 19.39
N GLY A 283 -9.50 25.08 20.33
CA GLY A 283 -9.18 24.77 21.73
C GLY A 283 -7.82 24.08 21.84
N ASN A 284 -7.77 22.96 22.55
CA ASN A 284 -6.57 22.15 22.72
C ASN A 284 -6.35 21.13 21.58
N VAL A 285 -7.02 21.28 20.43
CA VAL A 285 -6.84 20.41 19.27
C VAL A 285 -6.17 21.16 18.13
N ARG A 286 -4.97 20.74 17.75
CA ARG A 286 -4.23 21.26 16.59
C ARG A 286 -4.38 20.31 15.41
N TYR A 287 -4.84 20.82 14.29
CA TYR A 287 -4.96 20.10 13.04
C TYR A 287 -3.78 20.45 12.15
N CYS A 288 -3.01 19.43 11.73
CA CYS A 288 -1.81 19.56 10.92
C CYS A 288 -1.97 18.77 9.61
N THR A 289 -1.42 19.27 8.51
CA THR A 289 -1.41 18.54 7.23
C THR A 289 -0.43 17.37 7.27
N PHE A 290 0.69 17.54 7.97
CA PHE A 290 1.72 16.54 8.22
C PHE A 290 2.37 16.82 9.57
N VAL A 291 2.77 15.75 10.28
CA VAL A 291 3.60 15.83 11.48
C VAL A 291 4.57 14.65 11.45
N ASP A 292 5.84 14.91 11.76
CA ASP A 292 6.79 13.84 12.02
C ASP A 292 6.48 13.21 13.38
N VAL A 293 5.87 12.03 13.34
CA VAL A 293 5.43 11.31 14.53
C VAL A 293 6.61 10.92 15.42
N ARG A 294 7.84 10.79 14.89
CA ARG A 294 9.04 10.49 15.67
C ARG A 294 9.38 11.59 16.68
N VAL A 295 8.93 12.81 16.43
CA VAL A 295 9.13 13.94 17.34
C VAL A 295 8.03 13.97 18.42
N LEU A 296 6.85 13.41 18.14
CA LEU A 296 5.71 13.37 19.06
C LEU A 296 5.66 12.12 19.95
N LEU A 297 6.08 10.98 19.42
CA LEU A 297 6.06 9.66 20.09
C LEU A 297 7.50 9.14 20.18
N PRO A 298 8.29 9.64 21.17
CA PRO A 298 9.64 9.15 21.42
C PRO A 298 9.65 7.71 21.94
#